data_AF-A0A660CLV7-F1
#
_entry.id   AF-A0A660CLV7-F1
#
_cell.length_a   1.000
_cell.length_b   1.000
_cell.length_c   1.000
_cell.angle_alpha   90.00
_cell.angle_beta   90.00
_cell.angle_gamma   90.00
#
_symmetry.space_group_name_H-M   'P 1'
#
loop_
_entity.id
_entity.type
_entity.pdbx_description
1 polymer ?
#
loop_
_entity_poly.entity_id
_entity_poly.type
_entity_poly.pdbx_seq_one_letter_code
_entity_poly.pdbx_strand_id
1 'polypeptide(L)'
;MQGPVLRVQGSVLRVQGSVLRFRGRVLRAREFVLRLAGEIAAPGSWRDWVPCCGCRDIVLRVTGGSPGDDTSPRTRKTSPRIHHTRPQSHNTRTGIRNTGPQDHNTRTGIRNTGGFGGGGCSAGDEGVPVVDDETSTLAGMVLDLNSDLGEGFGIWPLTDDDALLDVVTSANVACGFHAGDPTVLRRVTERSAERGVAIGAQVGYRDLAGFGRRFIDVDPAELVNDVIYQIGALDGFARIAGTRVRYVKPHGALYNTVAHHTAQAEAVVDAVRRYDPTLPILGLPGSELLRLADEANLPTVAEAFADRAYTPEGRLVSRREPGAVIHDADTVVARSVRMATDGTVTAIDGTDIDARPRSLCLHGDTAGAVDLARRVRTGLLDAGVELAPFA
;
A
#
# COMPACT_ATOMS: atom_id res chain seq x y z
N MET A 1 -1.12 34.13 35.94
CA MET A 1 0.00 34.95 35.44
C MET A 1 -0.48 35.71 34.22
N GLN A 2 -0.65 37.03 34.32
CA GLN A 2 -0.98 37.89 33.19
C GLN A 2 0.30 38.08 32.36
N GLY A 3 0.42 37.35 31.24
CA GLY A 3 1.48 37.60 30.27
C GLY A 3 1.23 38.90 29.51
N PRO A 4 2.25 39.50 28.86
CA PRO A 4 2.07 40.73 28.10
C PRO A 4 1.10 40.53 26.94
N VAL A 5 0.29 41.55 26.67
CA VAL A 5 -0.73 41.55 25.62
C VAL A 5 -0.32 42.52 24.52
N LEU A 6 -0.27 42.04 23.28
CA LEU A 6 0.00 42.84 22.09
C LEU A 6 -1.32 43.24 21.42
N ARG A 7 -1.52 44.53 21.17
CA ARG A 7 -2.62 45.02 20.31
C ARG A 7 -2.19 44.94 18.84
N VAL A 8 -2.96 44.21 18.04
CA VAL A 8 -2.73 44.08 16.60
C VAL A 8 -3.96 44.56 15.83
N GLN A 9 -3.72 45.38 14.80
CA GLN A 9 -4.76 45.84 13.89
C GLN A 9 -4.32 45.55 12.45
N GLY A 10 -4.86 44.47 11.87
CA GLY A 10 -4.72 44.19 10.44
C GLY A 10 -3.40 43.52 9.99
N SER A 11 -2.59 43.01 10.92
CA SER A 11 -1.33 42.30 10.64
C SER A 11 -1.54 40.81 10.28
N VAL A 12 -0.57 40.25 9.54
CA VAL A 12 -0.52 38.85 9.10
C VAL A 12 0.35 38.04 10.07
N LEU A 13 -0.15 36.88 10.51
CA LEU A 13 0.47 36.04 11.53
C LEU A 13 0.62 34.60 11.03
N ARG A 14 1.84 34.03 11.08
CA ARG A 14 2.16 32.66 10.64
C ARG A 14 2.50 31.75 11.81
N VAL A 15 2.04 30.49 11.81
CA VAL A 15 2.03 29.56 12.97
C VAL A 15 3.04 28.39 12.89
N GLN A 16 3.97 28.23 13.85
CA GLN A 16 4.82 27.07 14.15
C GLN A 16 5.27 26.99 15.64
N GLY A 17 4.71 26.06 16.43
CA GLY A 17 5.39 25.57 17.66
C GLY A 17 5.09 26.23 19.03
N SER A 18 4.05 27.05 19.23
CA SER A 18 3.54 27.44 20.57
C SER A 18 2.08 27.93 20.54
N VAL A 19 1.35 27.82 21.66
CA VAL A 19 -0.07 28.22 21.79
C VAL A 19 -0.17 29.66 22.32
N LEU A 20 -0.80 30.57 21.59
CA LEU A 20 -1.15 31.91 22.09
C LEU A 20 -2.67 32.03 22.26
N ARG A 21 -3.12 32.91 23.17
CA ARG A 21 -4.55 33.23 23.33
C ARG A 21 -4.87 34.54 22.62
N PHE A 22 -5.92 34.55 21.81
CA PHE A 22 -6.41 35.71 21.08
C PHE A 22 -7.78 36.15 21.58
N ARG A 23 -7.98 37.47 21.71
CA ARG A 23 -9.27 38.10 22.00
C ARG A 23 -9.55 39.20 20.97
N GLY A 24 -10.47 38.93 20.04
CA GLY A 24 -10.82 39.86 18.96
C GLY A 24 -11.48 39.19 17.77
N ARG A 25 -11.40 39.81 16.59
CA ARG A 25 -12.00 39.32 15.34
C ARG A 25 -10.96 38.73 14.39
N VAL A 26 -11.25 37.56 13.82
CA VAL A 26 -10.52 36.99 12.67
C VAL A 26 -11.06 37.63 11.39
N LEU A 27 -10.17 38.21 10.58
CA LEU A 27 -10.53 38.88 9.32
C LEU A 27 -10.34 37.95 8.10
N ARG A 28 -9.33 37.06 8.14
CA ARG A 28 -9.05 36.08 7.07
C ARG A 28 -8.20 34.92 7.61
N ALA A 29 -8.41 33.69 7.13
CA ALA A 29 -7.61 32.50 7.44
C ALA A 29 -7.31 31.69 6.18
N ARG A 30 -6.05 31.26 5.99
CA ARG A 30 -5.61 30.28 4.98
C ARG A 30 -4.47 29.45 5.53
N GLU A 31 -4.62 28.12 5.54
CA GLU A 31 -3.66 27.17 6.12
C GLU A 31 -3.18 27.61 7.53
N PHE A 32 -1.95 28.13 7.64
CA PHE A 32 -1.31 28.58 8.88
C PHE A 32 -1.11 30.10 8.94
N VAL A 33 -1.89 30.87 8.17
CA VAL A 33 -1.78 32.34 8.09
C VAL A 33 -3.11 32.98 8.50
N LEU A 34 -3.07 33.78 9.56
CA LEU A 34 -4.22 34.50 10.10
C LEU A 34 -4.06 36.01 9.95
N ARG A 35 -5.14 36.70 9.56
CA ARG A 35 -5.25 38.16 9.66
C ARG A 35 -6.23 38.49 10.76
N LEU A 36 -5.78 39.20 11.80
CA LEU A 36 -6.55 39.43 13.02
C LEU A 36 -6.68 40.93 13.35
N ALA A 37 -7.72 41.27 14.11
CA ALA A 37 -7.88 42.56 14.77
C ALA A 37 -8.27 42.33 16.24
N GLY A 38 -7.40 42.69 17.18
CA GLY A 38 -7.62 42.47 18.60
C GLY A 38 -6.33 42.34 19.41
N GLU A 39 -6.41 41.59 20.51
CA GLU A 39 -5.34 41.44 21.49
C GLU A 39 -4.82 39.99 21.53
N ILE A 40 -3.49 39.81 21.57
CA ILE A 40 -2.83 38.49 21.64
C ILE A 40 -1.96 38.41 22.90
N ALA A 41 -2.13 37.35 23.69
CA ALA A 41 -1.35 37.08 24.89
C ALA A 41 -0.44 35.85 24.70
N ALA A 42 0.85 35.98 25.03
CA ALA A 42 1.89 34.93 24.94
C ALA A 42 2.49 34.60 26.32
N PRO A 43 2.96 33.35 26.55
CA PRO A 43 3.67 32.99 27.78
C PRO A 43 5.18 33.36 27.72
N GLY A 44 5.63 34.32 28.54
CA GLY A 44 7.06 34.62 28.77
C GLY A 44 7.52 36.04 28.43
N SER A 45 8.71 36.46 28.92
CA SER A 45 9.25 37.83 28.89
C SER A 45 9.83 38.27 27.53
N TRP A 46 9.50 39.48 27.09
CA TRP A 46 9.61 40.00 25.72
C TRP A 46 10.90 40.81 25.41
N ARG A 47 12.06 40.51 26.03
CA ARG A 47 13.21 41.44 26.00
C ARG A 47 13.96 41.60 24.67
N ASP A 48 13.75 40.76 23.65
CA ASP A 48 14.55 40.80 22.41
C ASP A 48 13.77 41.19 21.13
N TRP A 49 12.66 41.94 21.23
CA TRP A 49 11.82 42.28 20.07
C TRP A 49 11.85 43.76 19.67
N VAL A 50 12.67 44.14 18.68
CA VAL A 50 12.78 45.52 18.12
C VAL A 50 12.07 45.63 16.76
N PRO A 51 10.93 46.34 16.58
CA PRO A 51 10.18 46.39 15.32
C PRO A 51 11.07 46.75 14.15
N CYS A 52 11.40 45.78 13.30
CA CYS A 52 12.06 46.08 12.05
C CYS A 52 10.99 46.54 11.06
N CYS A 53 11.24 47.67 10.42
CA CYS A 53 10.66 47.97 9.12
C CYS A 53 10.98 46.76 8.20
N GLY A 54 10.02 45.86 8.05
CA GLY A 54 10.15 44.66 7.21
C GLY A 54 9.97 43.35 8.00
N CYS A 55 8.77 42.77 7.89
CA CYS A 55 8.40 41.36 8.16
C CYS A 55 8.60 40.82 9.59
N ARG A 56 7.48 40.52 10.28
CA ARG A 56 7.48 39.90 11.62
C ARG A 56 6.30 38.92 11.77
N ASP A 57 6.52 37.66 11.44
CA ASP A 57 5.52 36.58 11.56
C ASP A 57 5.21 36.25 13.03
N ILE A 58 3.92 36.06 13.38
CA ILE A 58 3.49 35.55 14.71
C ILE A 58 2.76 34.20 14.62
N VAL A 59 3.29 33.28 15.41
CA VAL A 59 2.85 31.96 15.84
C VAL A 59 1.43 31.59 16.38
N LEU A 60 0.42 30.99 15.71
CA LEU A 60 -0.91 30.61 16.35
C LEU A 60 -1.56 29.23 16.03
N ARG A 61 -1.54 28.23 16.94
CA ARG A 61 -2.24 26.93 16.72
C ARG A 61 -3.76 27.03 16.95
N VAL A 62 -4.58 26.44 16.07
CA VAL A 62 -6.05 26.30 16.23
C VAL A 62 -6.38 24.85 16.60
N THR A 63 -7.20 24.63 17.64
CA THR A 63 -7.76 23.32 18.01
C THR A 63 -9.26 23.46 18.21
N GLY A 64 -10.08 22.66 17.51
CA GLY A 64 -11.49 22.46 17.82
C GLY A 64 -11.66 21.43 18.95
N GLY A 65 -12.47 21.75 19.98
CA GLY A 65 -12.79 20.89 21.15
C GLY A 65 -13.91 19.88 20.89
N SER A 66 -14.40 19.02 21.80
CA SER A 66 -14.20 18.68 23.25
C SER A 66 -15.26 17.56 23.58
N PRO A 67 -15.48 17.03 24.83
CA PRO A 67 -14.70 16.97 26.08
C PRO A 67 -14.64 15.56 26.75
N GLY A 68 -13.77 15.38 27.76
CA GLY A 68 -13.88 14.27 28.74
C GLY A 68 -12.71 14.22 29.75
N ASP A 69 -12.94 14.81 30.93
CA ASP A 69 -12.32 14.66 32.28
C ASP A 69 -10.79 14.58 32.43
N ASP A 70 -10.12 15.60 32.97
CA ASP A 70 -10.02 16.02 34.38
C ASP A 70 -9.07 15.17 35.24
N THR A 71 -7.85 15.68 35.46
CA THR A 71 -7.35 16.13 36.79
C THR A 71 -5.82 16.24 36.79
N SER A 72 -5.33 17.26 37.51
CA SER A 72 -3.98 17.82 37.49
C SER A 72 -3.07 17.23 38.61
N PRO A 73 -1.94 17.85 39.04
CA PRO A 73 -0.57 17.47 38.67
C PRO A 73 0.33 17.10 39.86
N ARG A 74 1.45 16.39 39.68
CA ARG A 74 2.55 16.37 40.70
C ARG A 74 3.96 16.42 40.12
N THR A 75 4.54 17.62 40.25
CA THR A 75 5.90 17.96 40.73
C THR A 75 7.13 17.15 40.30
N ARG A 76 8.08 17.87 39.67
CA ARG A 76 9.50 17.54 39.51
C ARG A 76 10.17 17.09 40.82
N LYS A 77 11.07 16.10 40.75
CA LYS A 77 12.37 16.12 41.43
C LYS A 77 13.45 15.46 40.56
N THR A 78 14.62 16.08 40.63
CA THR A 78 15.88 15.81 39.93
C THR A 78 16.57 14.52 40.35
N SER A 79 17.39 13.97 39.44
CA SER A 79 18.19 12.73 39.49
C SER A 79 19.15 12.60 40.70
N PRO A 80 19.73 11.39 40.92
CA PRO A 80 21.10 11.17 40.41
C PRO A 80 21.38 9.77 39.84
N ARG A 81 22.49 9.70 39.09
CA ARG A 81 23.15 8.51 38.51
C ARG A 81 23.61 7.50 39.58
N ILE A 82 23.56 6.20 39.27
CA ILE A 82 24.43 5.17 39.87
C ILE A 82 24.87 4.16 38.78
N HIS A 83 26.15 3.80 38.84
CA HIS A 83 26.89 2.86 37.98
C HIS A 83 26.69 1.37 38.37
N HIS A 84 26.84 0.51 37.35
CA HIS A 84 27.29 -0.91 37.33
C HIS A 84 26.69 -1.97 38.28
N THR A 85 26.15 -3.06 37.70
CA THR A 85 26.77 -4.42 37.78
C THR A 85 26.09 -5.42 36.84
N ARG A 86 26.89 -6.23 36.11
CA ARG A 86 26.51 -7.51 35.49
C ARG A 86 26.51 -8.61 36.58
N PRO A 87 25.74 -9.70 36.39
CA PRO A 87 26.36 -11.02 36.22
C PRO A 87 25.66 -11.85 35.11
N GLN A 88 26.43 -12.38 34.16
CA GLN A 88 26.86 -13.78 34.07
C GLN A 88 25.75 -14.81 33.75
N SER A 89 25.91 -15.36 32.55
CA SER A 89 25.33 -16.55 31.96
C SER A 89 25.35 -17.78 32.88
N HIS A 90 24.25 -18.53 32.92
CA HIS A 90 24.24 -19.92 33.32
C HIS A 90 23.72 -20.78 32.17
N ASN A 91 24.63 -21.63 31.70
CA ASN A 91 24.41 -22.70 30.74
C ASN A 91 23.94 -23.93 31.52
N THR A 92 22.76 -24.47 31.23
CA THR A 92 22.39 -25.83 31.64
C THR A 92 21.77 -26.58 30.47
N ARG A 93 22.54 -27.58 30.00
CA ARG A 93 22.08 -28.71 29.20
C ARG A 93 21.11 -29.56 30.01
N THR A 94 19.95 -29.85 29.44
CA THR A 94 19.14 -31.08 29.57
C THR A 94 18.17 -31.02 28.37
N GLY A 95 18.09 -31.94 27.41
CA GLY A 95 18.30 -33.37 27.43
C GLY A 95 16.99 -34.06 27.85
N ILE A 96 16.06 -34.33 26.93
CA ILE A 96 15.06 -35.44 26.98
C ILE A 96 14.38 -35.63 25.59
N ARG A 97 14.74 -36.77 24.98
CA ARG A 97 13.93 -37.81 24.29
C ARG A 97 12.90 -37.42 23.21
N ASN A 98 13.30 -37.76 21.97
CA ASN A 98 12.41 -38.23 20.91
C ASN A 98 11.74 -39.55 21.29
N THR A 99 10.43 -39.63 21.08
CA THR A 99 9.68 -40.89 20.92
C THR A 99 8.89 -40.78 19.63
N GLY A 100 9.25 -41.60 18.63
CA GLY A 100 8.48 -41.72 17.39
C GLY A 100 7.22 -42.54 17.56
N PRO A 101 6.53 -42.86 16.46
CA PRO A 101 5.84 -44.14 16.33
C PRO A 101 6.31 -44.93 15.12
N GLN A 102 6.29 -46.25 15.30
CA GLN A 102 6.59 -47.29 14.33
C GLN A 102 5.48 -47.51 13.31
N ASP A 103 5.89 -48.12 12.21
CA ASP A 103 5.14 -48.63 11.06
C ASP A 103 3.88 -49.43 11.40
N HIS A 104 2.86 -49.31 10.53
CA HIS A 104 2.09 -50.47 10.07
C HIS A 104 1.70 -50.35 8.59
N ASN A 105 2.07 -51.41 7.88
CA ASN A 105 1.87 -51.75 6.48
C ASN A 105 0.47 -52.35 6.25
N THR A 106 -0.23 -52.02 5.15
CA THR A 106 -0.99 -53.01 4.36
C THR A 106 -1.32 -52.52 2.95
N ARG A 107 -0.88 -53.31 1.97
CA ARG A 107 -1.31 -53.37 0.56
C ARG A 107 -2.77 -53.77 0.41
N THR A 108 -3.44 -53.19 -0.59
CA THR A 108 -4.40 -53.80 -1.55
C THR A 108 -4.69 -52.70 -2.60
N GLY A 109 -4.59 -52.84 -3.93
CA GLY A 109 -4.57 -54.01 -4.79
C GLY A 109 -5.92 -54.22 -5.47
N ILE A 110 -6.34 -53.36 -6.40
CA ILE A 110 -7.43 -53.67 -7.36
C ILE A 110 -7.06 -53.11 -8.75
N ARG A 111 -6.82 -54.05 -9.68
CA ARG A 111 -6.90 -53.85 -11.13
C ARG A 111 -8.38 -53.91 -11.52
N ASN A 112 -8.80 -53.12 -12.50
CA ASN A 112 -9.87 -53.59 -13.37
C ASN A 112 -9.62 -53.20 -14.84
N THR A 113 -9.97 -54.15 -15.68
CA THR A 113 -9.68 -54.31 -17.10
C THR A 113 -10.95 -54.10 -17.94
N GLY A 114 -10.78 -53.69 -19.20
CA GLY A 114 -11.78 -53.77 -20.28
C GLY A 114 -12.03 -52.39 -20.90
N GLY A 115 -11.83 -52.11 -22.19
CA GLY A 115 -11.75 -52.98 -23.37
C GLY A 115 -13.03 -52.85 -24.20
N PHE A 116 -12.89 -52.40 -25.45
CA PHE A 116 -13.70 -52.63 -26.67
C PHE A 116 -14.26 -51.41 -27.45
N GLY A 117 -13.93 -51.41 -28.76
CA GLY A 117 -14.71 -50.92 -29.91
C GLY A 117 -14.53 -49.43 -30.24
N GLY A 118 -14.01 -48.98 -31.38
CA GLY A 118 -13.92 -49.57 -32.71
C GLY A 118 -15.11 -49.11 -33.58
N GLY A 119 -14.88 -48.20 -34.53
CA GLY A 119 -15.86 -47.84 -35.57
C GLY A 119 -15.72 -46.40 -36.06
N GLY A 120 -15.11 -46.22 -37.23
CA GLY A 120 -15.10 -44.93 -37.94
C GLY A 120 -16.40 -44.70 -38.74
N CYS A 121 -16.60 -43.45 -39.17
CA CYS A 121 -17.34 -43.06 -40.37
C CYS A 121 -17.09 -41.58 -40.67
N SER A 122 -16.68 -41.31 -41.91
CA SER A 122 -16.55 -40.01 -42.57
C SER A 122 -17.85 -39.60 -43.26
N ALA A 123 -18.21 -38.31 -43.29
CA ALA A 123 -18.76 -37.55 -44.44
C ALA A 123 -19.42 -36.20 -44.05
N GLY A 124 -19.22 -35.18 -44.91
CA GLY A 124 -20.08 -33.99 -45.14
C GLY A 124 -19.97 -32.88 -44.09
N ASP A 125 -19.31 -31.75 -44.31
CA ASP A 125 -19.64 -30.64 -45.25
C ASP A 125 -21.01 -30.01 -44.99
N GLU A 126 -21.05 -28.97 -44.14
CA GLU A 126 -21.91 -27.80 -44.32
C GLU A 126 -21.16 -26.56 -43.79
N GLY A 127 -20.99 -25.58 -44.67
CA GLY A 127 -20.32 -24.32 -44.38
C GLY A 127 -21.05 -23.54 -43.28
N VAL A 128 -20.31 -23.19 -42.23
CA VAL A 128 -20.74 -22.24 -41.22
C VAL A 128 -20.68 -20.84 -41.84
N PRO A 129 -21.76 -20.05 -41.80
CA PRO A 129 -21.70 -18.68 -42.29
C PRO A 129 -20.75 -17.89 -41.39
N VAL A 130 -19.76 -17.25 -42.00
CA VAL A 130 -18.97 -16.19 -41.37
C VAL A 130 -19.92 -15.02 -41.18
N VAL A 131 -20.50 -14.93 -39.99
CA VAL A 131 -21.10 -13.69 -39.49
C VAL A 131 -19.96 -12.84 -38.98
N ASP A 132 -19.68 -11.75 -39.69
CA ASP A 132 -18.84 -10.67 -39.21
C ASP A 132 -19.44 -10.15 -37.89
N ASP A 133 -18.80 -10.50 -36.77
CA ASP A 133 -19.17 -10.00 -35.45
C ASP A 133 -18.60 -8.58 -35.26
N GLU A 134 -19.08 -7.63 -36.06
CA GLU A 134 -18.92 -6.19 -35.80
C GLU A 134 -19.92 -5.69 -34.73
N THR A 135 -20.41 -6.59 -33.87
CA THR A 135 -21.22 -6.28 -32.70
C THR A 135 -20.85 -7.18 -31.52
N SER A 136 -19.55 -7.32 -31.23
CA SER A 136 -19.08 -7.63 -29.87
C SER A 136 -19.42 -6.43 -28.98
N THR A 137 -20.69 -6.37 -28.63
CA THR A 137 -21.34 -5.47 -27.69
C THR A 137 -20.53 -5.39 -26.40
N LEU A 138 -19.97 -4.21 -26.12
CA LEU A 138 -19.83 -3.59 -24.79
C LEU A 138 -19.86 -4.58 -23.61
N ALA A 139 -18.99 -5.58 -23.59
CA ALA A 139 -18.66 -6.27 -22.35
C ALA A 139 -17.91 -5.22 -21.54
N GLY A 140 -18.61 -4.62 -20.57
CA GLY A 140 -18.06 -3.57 -19.72
C GLY A 140 -16.70 -3.99 -19.22
N MET A 141 -15.68 -3.22 -19.57
CA MET A 141 -14.31 -3.55 -19.19
C MET A 141 -14.20 -3.39 -17.67
N VAL A 142 -13.95 -4.48 -16.96
CA VAL A 142 -13.79 -4.46 -15.50
C VAL A 142 -12.32 -4.25 -15.16
N LEU A 143 -12.02 -3.21 -14.40
CA LEU A 143 -10.68 -2.88 -13.92
C LEU A 143 -10.68 -2.69 -12.41
N ASP A 144 -9.72 -3.30 -11.72
CA ASP A 144 -9.47 -3.01 -10.31
C ASP A 144 -8.58 -1.76 -10.16
N LEU A 145 -8.88 -0.92 -9.17
CA LEU A 145 -7.99 0.13 -8.69
C LEU A 145 -7.38 -0.32 -7.37
N ASN A 146 -6.05 -0.42 -7.33
CA ASN A 146 -5.32 -0.74 -6.10
C ASN A 146 -4.48 0.43 -5.60
N SER A 147 -4.23 0.48 -4.28
CA SER A 147 -3.26 1.40 -3.69
C SER A 147 -2.55 0.77 -2.50
N ASP A 148 -1.32 1.20 -2.28
CA ASP A 148 -0.49 0.80 -1.15
C ASP A 148 -0.90 1.61 0.09
N LEU A 149 -1.42 0.94 1.13
CA LEU A 149 -2.03 1.55 2.31
C LEU A 149 -1.45 1.00 3.61
N GLY A 150 -1.69 1.70 4.71
CA GLY A 150 -1.19 1.28 6.02
C GLY A 150 0.32 1.38 6.14
N GLU A 151 0.93 2.24 5.32
CA GLU A 151 2.38 2.43 5.27
C GLU A 151 2.91 3.45 6.31
N GLY A 152 2.04 3.92 7.21
CA GLY A 152 2.45 4.62 8.42
C GLY A 152 3.13 3.67 9.43
N PHE A 153 3.93 4.23 10.35
CA PHE A 153 4.57 3.44 11.41
C PHE A 153 4.75 4.26 12.69
N GLY A 154 4.19 3.80 13.80
CA GLY A 154 4.20 4.49 15.07
C GLY A 154 3.60 5.90 14.96
N ILE A 155 4.43 6.92 15.16
CA ILE A 155 4.00 8.33 15.07
C ILE A 155 4.14 8.93 13.67
N TRP A 156 4.68 8.18 12.71
CA TRP A 156 4.95 8.66 11.36
C TRP A 156 3.80 8.28 10.42
N PRO A 157 2.93 9.25 10.04
CA PRO A 157 1.97 9.03 8.96
C PRO A 157 2.70 9.09 7.61
N LEU A 158 2.13 8.43 6.59
CA LEU A 158 2.59 8.53 5.20
C LEU A 158 1.46 8.92 4.26
N THR A 159 0.43 8.08 4.21
CA THR A 159 -0.71 8.17 3.30
C THR A 159 -1.98 8.64 4.01
N ASP A 160 -2.88 9.30 3.28
CA ASP A 160 -4.26 9.50 3.71
C ASP A 160 -5.08 8.24 3.36
N ASP A 161 -4.87 7.19 4.16
CA ASP A 161 -5.45 5.86 3.90
C ASP A 161 -6.97 5.93 3.75
N ASP A 162 -7.66 6.67 4.61
CA ASP A 162 -9.12 6.78 4.60
C ASP A 162 -9.63 7.41 3.30
N ALA A 163 -8.97 8.45 2.81
CA ALA A 163 -9.37 9.11 1.57
C ALA A 163 -9.05 8.25 0.33
N LEU A 164 -7.99 7.44 0.36
CA LEU A 164 -7.69 6.50 -0.72
C LEU A 164 -8.67 5.32 -0.73
N LEU A 165 -9.09 4.82 0.44
CA LEU A 165 -10.10 3.76 0.55
C LEU A 165 -11.47 4.18 -0.03
N ASP A 166 -11.77 5.47 -0.08
CA ASP A 166 -12.97 5.99 -0.75
C ASP A 166 -12.85 5.97 -2.30
N VAL A 167 -11.66 5.67 -2.83
CA VAL A 167 -11.33 5.74 -4.26
C VAL A 167 -10.97 4.38 -4.85
N VAL A 168 -10.31 3.49 -4.10
CA VAL A 168 -9.82 2.20 -4.61
C VAL A 168 -10.83 1.08 -4.43
N THR A 169 -10.65 -0.01 -5.18
CA THR A 169 -11.41 -1.26 -5.00
C THR A 169 -10.61 -2.31 -4.24
N SER A 170 -9.29 -2.21 -4.26
CA SER A 170 -8.36 -3.08 -3.52
C SER A 170 -7.29 -2.27 -2.76
N ALA A 171 -6.91 -2.76 -1.59
CA ALA A 171 -5.92 -2.14 -0.70
C ALA A 171 -4.76 -3.10 -0.48
N ASN A 172 -3.56 -2.74 -0.94
CA ASN A 172 -2.33 -3.46 -0.61
C ASN A 172 -1.87 -2.95 0.76
N VAL A 173 -2.20 -3.69 1.82
CA VAL A 173 -1.91 -3.27 3.19
C VAL A 173 -0.52 -3.76 3.59
N ALA A 174 0.33 -2.85 4.08
CA ALA A 174 1.64 -3.19 4.61
C ALA A 174 1.56 -4.27 5.71
N CYS A 175 2.65 -5.02 5.92
CA CYS A 175 2.64 -6.19 6.81
C CYS A 175 3.68 -6.13 7.96
N GLY A 176 4.21 -4.95 8.27
CA GLY A 176 5.11 -4.72 9.42
C GLY A 176 6.60 -4.82 9.17
N PHE A 177 7.02 -5.17 7.95
CA PHE A 177 8.45 -5.31 7.63
C PHE A 177 9.02 -4.07 6.96
N HIS A 178 8.39 -3.56 5.91
CA HIS A 178 8.78 -2.29 5.27
C HIS A 178 8.07 -1.09 5.90
N ALA A 179 6.83 -1.29 6.37
CA ALA A 179 5.96 -0.31 7.01
C ALA A 179 4.80 -0.99 7.74
N GLY A 180 3.95 -0.22 8.44
CA GLY A 180 2.72 -0.70 9.06
C GLY A 180 2.90 -1.40 10.41
N ASP A 181 2.67 -0.70 11.53
CA ASP A 181 2.62 -1.34 12.84
C ASP A 181 1.23 -1.95 13.15
N PRO A 182 1.09 -2.84 14.15
CA PRO A 182 -0.19 -3.52 14.45
C PRO A 182 -1.40 -2.58 14.62
N THR A 183 -1.20 -1.38 15.13
CA THR A 183 -2.28 -0.39 15.30
C THR A 183 -2.75 0.13 13.95
N VAL A 184 -1.80 0.43 13.05
CA VAL A 184 -2.09 0.86 11.69
C VAL A 184 -2.76 -0.26 10.91
N LEU A 185 -2.24 -1.49 10.98
CA LEU A 185 -2.80 -2.63 10.25
C LEU A 185 -4.25 -2.91 10.66
N ARG A 186 -4.52 -2.92 11.97
CA ARG A 186 -5.88 -3.10 12.48
C ARG A 186 -6.83 -2.02 11.99
N ARG A 187 -6.42 -0.75 12.07
CA ARG A 187 -7.23 0.37 11.59
C ARG A 187 -7.54 0.20 10.09
N VAL A 188 -6.53 -0.01 9.25
CA VAL A 188 -6.74 -0.07 7.80
C VAL A 188 -7.59 -1.28 7.40
N THR A 189 -7.42 -2.43 8.05
CA THR A 189 -8.27 -3.61 7.78
C THR A 189 -9.73 -3.39 8.19
N GLU A 190 -10.00 -2.80 9.35
CA GLU A 190 -11.36 -2.41 9.77
C GLU A 190 -12.00 -1.42 8.78
N ARG A 191 -11.26 -0.36 8.41
CA ARG A 191 -11.74 0.67 7.46
C ARG A 191 -11.95 0.15 6.05
N SER A 192 -11.16 -0.82 5.61
CA SER A 192 -11.33 -1.49 4.31
C SER A 192 -12.58 -2.36 4.29
N ALA A 193 -12.80 -3.15 5.35
CA ALA A 193 -13.98 -4.01 5.49
C ALA A 193 -15.29 -3.19 5.52
N GLU A 194 -15.32 -2.07 6.24
CA GLU A 194 -16.47 -1.16 6.29
C GLU A 194 -16.86 -0.60 4.92
N ARG A 195 -15.91 -0.49 3.98
CA ARG A 195 -16.11 0.04 2.63
C ARG A 195 -16.23 -1.04 1.55
N GLY A 196 -16.09 -2.31 1.92
CA GLY A 196 -16.07 -3.41 0.95
C GLY A 196 -14.84 -3.40 0.04
N VAL A 197 -13.73 -2.78 0.46
CA VAL A 197 -12.46 -2.78 -0.28
C VAL A 197 -11.74 -4.11 -0.02
N ALA A 198 -11.27 -4.77 -1.09
CA ALA A 198 -10.53 -6.03 -0.98
C ALA A 198 -9.17 -5.79 -0.33
N ILE A 199 -8.76 -6.66 0.61
CA ILE A 199 -7.51 -6.50 1.36
C ILE A 199 -6.46 -7.45 0.78
N GLY A 200 -5.36 -6.91 0.29
CA GLY A 200 -4.18 -7.68 -0.12
C GLY A 200 -3.02 -7.53 0.85
N ALA A 201 -2.25 -8.59 1.03
CA ALA A 201 -1.00 -8.53 1.78
C ALA A 201 0.09 -7.90 0.94
N GLN A 202 0.55 -6.72 1.34
CA GLN A 202 1.69 -6.05 0.74
C GLN A 202 2.99 -6.50 1.42
N VAL A 203 3.59 -7.56 0.90
CA VAL A 203 4.73 -8.25 1.53
C VAL A 203 6.05 -7.64 1.08
N GLY A 204 6.97 -7.38 2.01
CA GLY A 204 8.24 -6.73 1.71
C GLY A 204 9.43 -7.37 2.42
N TYR A 205 10.62 -6.88 2.08
CA TYR A 205 11.83 -7.17 2.85
C TYR A 205 11.73 -6.60 4.27
N ARG A 206 12.43 -7.24 5.23
CA ARG A 206 12.66 -6.74 6.60
C ARG A 206 13.55 -5.49 6.63
N ASP A 207 13.05 -4.41 6.04
CA ASP A 207 13.81 -3.18 5.86
C ASP A 207 12.96 -1.94 6.11
N LEU A 208 12.56 -1.75 7.36
CA LEU A 208 11.83 -0.55 7.78
C LEU A 208 12.61 0.74 7.46
N ALA A 209 13.92 0.75 7.71
CA ALA A 209 14.75 1.94 7.51
C ALA A 209 14.89 2.36 6.04
N GLY A 210 14.94 1.39 5.12
CA GLY A 210 14.93 1.63 3.68
C GLY A 210 13.52 1.58 3.07
N PHE A 211 12.47 1.47 3.89
CA PHE A 211 11.08 1.33 3.47
C PHE A 211 10.89 0.17 2.47
N GLY A 212 11.65 -0.92 2.62
CA GLY A 212 11.62 -2.05 1.68
C GLY A 212 12.04 -1.72 0.25
N ARG A 213 12.68 -0.56 0.00
CA ARG A 213 13.09 -0.10 -1.34
C ARG A 213 14.56 -0.41 -1.68
N ARG A 214 15.24 -1.23 -0.88
CA ARG A 214 16.59 -1.72 -1.14
C ARG A 214 16.57 -3.20 -1.46
N PHE A 215 17.36 -3.62 -2.45
CA PHE A 215 17.59 -5.03 -2.68
C PHE A 215 18.28 -5.65 -1.46
N ILE A 216 17.80 -6.81 -1.06
CA ILE A 216 18.42 -7.64 -0.03
C ILE A 216 18.61 -9.03 -0.62
N ASP A 217 19.85 -9.49 -0.59
CA ASP A 217 20.20 -10.87 -0.95
C ASP A 217 19.83 -11.79 0.22
N VAL A 218 18.52 -12.03 0.36
CA VAL A 218 17.93 -12.88 1.40
C VAL A 218 17.95 -14.33 0.95
N ASP A 219 18.23 -15.24 1.89
CA ASP A 219 18.11 -16.67 1.64
C ASP A 219 16.66 -17.02 1.24
N PRO A 220 16.42 -17.77 0.15
CA PRO A 220 15.07 -18.09 -0.30
C PRO A 220 14.19 -18.77 0.76
N ALA A 221 14.76 -19.64 1.62
CA ALA A 221 13.99 -20.29 2.67
C ALA A 221 13.61 -19.32 3.80
N GLU A 222 14.46 -18.33 4.10
CA GLU A 222 14.09 -17.22 4.99
C GLU A 222 12.98 -16.37 4.37
N LEU A 223 13.09 -16.04 3.08
CA LEU A 223 12.07 -15.25 2.38
C LEU A 223 10.70 -15.94 2.36
N VAL A 224 10.65 -17.27 2.20
CA VAL A 224 9.40 -18.04 2.32
C VAL A 224 8.72 -17.79 3.67
N ASN A 225 9.49 -17.92 4.76
CA ASN A 225 8.96 -17.72 6.11
C ASN A 225 8.54 -16.26 6.36
N ASP A 226 9.29 -15.31 5.80
CA ASP A 226 8.98 -13.88 5.89
C ASP A 226 7.66 -13.52 5.23
N VAL A 227 7.39 -14.07 4.04
CA VAL A 227 6.13 -13.85 3.33
C VAL A 227 4.98 -14.51 4.08
N ILE A 228 5.12 -15.76 4.55
CA ILE A 228 4.10 -16.45 5.36
C ILE A 228 3.76 -15.67 6.63
N TYR A 229 4.79 -15.18 7.34
CA TYR A 229 4.61 -14.38 8.55
C TYR A 229 3.80 -13.11 8.27
N GLN A 230 4.15 -12.39 7.21
CA GLN A 230 3.50 -11.14 6.83
C GLN A 230 2.02 -11.35 6.46
N ILE A 231 1.71 -12.37 5.64
CA ILE A 231 0.33 -12.70 5.28
C ILE A 231 -0.45 -13.08 6.55
N GLY A 232 0.11 -13.95 7.40
CA GLY A 232 -0.54 -14.38 8.65
C GLY A 232 -0.81 -13.23 9.63
N ALA A 233 0.13 -12.29 9.76
CA ALA A 233 -0.02 -11.13 10.62
C ALA A 233 -1.17 -10.23 10.18
N LEU A 234 -1.27 -9.94 8.87
CA LEU A 234 -2.35 -9.12 8.32
C LEU A 234 -3.70 -9.85 8.37
N ASP A 235 -3.73 -11.14 8.00
CA ASP A 235 -4.96 -11.91 7.95
C ASP A 235 -5.61 -12.09 9.33
N GLY A 236 -4.81 -12.12 10.41
CA GLY A 236 -5.33 -12.06 11.78
C GLY A 236 -6.20 -10.83 12.03
N PHE A 237 -5.77 -9.64 11.57
CA PHE A 237 -6.56 -8.41 11.69
C PHE A 237 -7.73 -8.37 10.71
N ALA A 238 -7.54 -8.83 9.47
CA ALA A 238 -8.61 -8.92 8.49
C ALA A 238 -9.78 -9.80 8.98
N ARG A 239 -9.48 -10.93 9.63
CA ARG A 239 -10.49 -11.80 10.25
C ARG A 239 -11.25 -11.13 11.40
N ILE A 240 -10.56 -10.36 12.24
CA ILE A 240 -11.19 -9.57 13.31
C ILE A 240 -12.14 -8.53 12.72
N ALA A 241 -11.77 -7.93 11.59
CA ALA A 241 -12.62 -7.00 10.84
C ALA A 241 -13.78 -7.68 10.07
N GLY A 242 -13.93 -9.01 10.16
CA GLY A 242 -15.01 -9.76 9.50
C GLY A 242 -14.75 -10.10 8.03
N THR A 243 -13.49 -10.00 7.58
CA THR A 243 -13.06 -10.34 6.21
C THR A 243 -11.82 -11.25 6.24
N ARG A 244 -11.02 -11.26 5.18
CA ARG A 244 -9.76 -12.01 5.06
C ARG A 244 -8.83 -11.31 4.07
N VAL A 245 -7.54 -11.64 4.10
CA VAL A 245 -6.63 -11.33 2.99
C VAL A 245 -7.10 -12.06 1.73
N ARG A 246 -7.13 -11.34 0.61
CA ARG A 246 -7.70 -11.76 -0.68
C ARG A 246 -6.67 -12.01 -1.76
N TYR A 247 -5.50 -11.39 -1.67
CA TYR A 247 -4.41 -11.53 -2.63
C TYR A 247 -3.07 -11.12 -2.00
N VAL A 248 -1.97 -11.34 -2.71
CA VAL A 248 -0.62 -10.95 -2.30
C VAL A 248 0.04 -10.09 -3.36
N LYS A 249 0.65 -8.98 -2.94
CA LYS A 249 1.44 -8.08 -3.80
C LYS A 249 2.79 -7.82 -3.13
N PRO A 250 3.92 -8.17 -3.75
CA PRO A 250 5.23 -7.76 -3.23
C PRO A 250 5.40 -6.23 -3.20
N HIS A 251 6.14 -5.71 -2.23
CA HIS A 251 6.42 -4.29 -2.07
C HIS A 251 7.76 -3.89 -2.68
N GLY A 252 7.85 -2.67 -3.20
CA GLY A 252 9.12 -1.94 -3.34
C GLY A 252 10.21 -2.69 -4.10
N ALA A 253 11.35 -2.92 -3.44
CA ALA A 253 12.46 -3.63 -4.06
C ALA A 253 12.14 -5.12 -4.27
N LEU A 254 11.37 -5.77 -3.39
CA LEU A 254 10.98 -7.16 -3.59
C LEU A 254 10.16 -7.31 -4.87
N TYR A 255 9.17 -6.42 -5.12
CA TYR A 255 8.39 -6.38 -6.37
C TYR A 255 9.28 -6.32 -7.62
N ASN A 256 10.26 -5.42 -7.62
CA ASN A 256 11.16 -5.27 -8.75
C ASN A 256 12.10 -6.48 -8.90
N THR A 257 12.58 -7.04 -7.78
CA THR A 257 13.49 -8.20 -7.76
C THR A 257 12.81 -9.45 -8.31
N VAL A 258 11.63 -9.81 -7.80
CA VAL A 258 10.92 -11.02 -8.24
C VAL A 258 10.41 -10.92 -9.68
N ALA A 259 10.49 -9.73 -10.31
CA ALA A 259 10.26 -9.59 -11.74
C ALA A 259 11.30 -10.33 -12.60
N HIS A 260 12.48 -10.66 -12.06
CA HIS A 260 13.57 -11.27 -12.82
C HIS A 260 14.48 -12.22 -12.02
N HIS A 261 14.39 -12.24 -10.69
CA HIS A 261 15.23 -13.07 -9.83
C HIS A 261 14.51 -14.37 -9.46
N THR A 262 14.74 -15.43 -10.24
CA THR A 262 14.05 -16.73 -10.13
C THR A 262 13.98 -17.26 -8.70
N ALA A 263 15.10 -17.35 -7.97
CA ALA A 263 15.09 -17.97 -6.63
C ALA A 263 14.22 -17.23 -5.60
N GLN A 264 14.10 -15.90 -5.70
CA GLN A 264 13.24 -15.13 -4.79
C GLN A 264 11.79 -15.12 -5.28
N ALA A 265 11.56 -15.16 -6.59
CA ALA A 265 10.23 -15.35 -7.14
C ALA A 265 9.64 -16.71 -6.74
N GLU A 266 10.42 -17.79 -6.84
CA GLU A 266 10.05 -19.14 -6.35
C GLU A 266 9.74 -19.11 -4.85
N ALA A 267 10.51 -18.40 -4.04
CA ALA A 267 10.25 -18.27 -2.60
C ALA A 267 8.90 -17.58 -2.31
N VAL A 268 8.56 -16.51 -3.02
CA VAL A 268 7.25 -15.85 -2.87
C VAL A 268 6.12 -16.79 -3.31
N VAL A 269 6.26 -17.47 -4.46
CA VAL A 269 5.27 -18.44 -4.95
C VAL A 269 5.08 -19.59 -3.96
N ASP A 270 6.16 -20.16 -3.43
CA ASP A 270 6.09 -21.25 -2.46
C ASP A 270 5.43 -20.81 -1.15
N ALA A 271 5.71 -19.60 -0.69
CA ALA A 271 5.06 -19.02 0.49
C ALA A 271 3.54 -18.88 0.32
N VAL A 272 3.09 -18.28 -0.80
CA VAL A 272 1.66 -18.11 -1.09
C VAL A 272 0.98 -19.46 -1.21
N ARG A 273 1.55 -20.39 -1.98
CA ARG A 273 1.02 -21.76 -2.16
C ARG A 273 0.89 -22.52 -0.85
N ARG A 274 1.84 -22.38 0.08
CA ARG A 274 1.79 -23.01 1.41
C ARG A 274 0.77 -22.37 2.33
N TYR A 275 0.56 -21.07 2.22
CA TYR A 275 -0.38 -20.33 3.06
C TYR A 275 -1.83 -20.56 2.62
N ASP A 276 -2.13 -20.27 1.36
CA ASP A 276 -3.43 -20.48 0.73
C ASP A 276 -3.27 -20.47 -0.81
N PRO A 277 -3.41 -21.63 -1.48
CA PRO A 277 -3.22 -21.74 -2.93
C PRO A 277 -4.32 -21.05 -3.76
N THR A 278 -5.36 -20.51 -3.11
CA THR A 278 -6.42 -19.74 -3.79
C THR A 278 -6.14 -18.24 -3.85
N LEU A 279 -5.11 -17.76 -3.15
CA LEU A 279 -4.74 -16.34 -3.16
C LEU A 279 -4.10 -15.96 -4.50
N PRO A 280 -4.66 -14.97 -5.22
CA PRO A 280 -4.01 -14.44 -6.40
C PRO A 280 -2.71 -13.70 -6.05
N ILE A 281 -1.73 -13.80 -6.95
CA ILE A 281 -0.50 -13.00 -6.91
C ILE A 281 -0.63 -11.85 -7.91
N LEU A 282 -0.56 -10.63 -7.39
CA LEU A 282 -0.54 -9.39 -8.17
C LEU A 282 0.92 -9.03 -8.50
N GLY A 283 1.22 -8.86 -9.79
CA GLY A 283 2.58 -8.62 -10.26
C GLY A 283 2.67 -7.99 -11.64
N LEU A 284 3.91 -7.68 -12.05
CA LEU A 284 4.18 -7.03 -13.32
C LEU A 284 3.94 -8.02 -14.48
N PRO A 285 3.25 -7.63 -15.56
CA PRO A 285 3.12 -8.45 -16.76
C PRO A 285 4.47 -8.95 -17.26
N GLY A 286 4.53 -10.22 -17.66
CA GLY A 286 5.76 -10.86 -18.16
C GLY A 286 6.86 -11.06 -17.11
N SER A 287 6.56 -10.87 -15.82
CA SER A 287 7.52 -11.13 -14.75
C SER A 287 7.80 -12.61 -14.51
N GLU A 288 8.98 -12.88 -13.99
CA GLU A 288 9.37 -14.20 -13.49
C GLU A 288 8.43 -14.69 -12.37
N LEU A 289 7.96 -13.79 -11.49
CA LEU A 289 6.96 -14.08 -10.47
C LEU A 289 5.66 -14.65 -11.05
N LEU A 290 5.05 -13.95 -12.02
CA LEU A 290 3.78 -14.39 -12.59
C LEU A 290 3.95 -15.69 -13.38
N ARG A 291 5.05 -15.84 -14.14
CA ARG A 291 5.37 -17.09 -14.84
C ARG A 291 5.42 -18.29 -13.89
N LEU A 292 6.17 -18.16 -12.78
CA LEU A 292 6.31 -19.23 -11.79
C LEU A 292 5.01 -19.48 -11.01
N ALA A 293 4.22 -18.44 -10.73
CA ALA A 293 2.92 -18.56 -10.09
C ALA A 293 1.95 -19.36 -10.98
N ASP A 294 1.91 -19.06 -12.28
CA ASP A 294 1.10 -19.82 -13.26
C ASP A 294 1.55 -21.29 -13.34
N GLU A 295 2.86 -21.55 -13.39
CA GLU A 295 3.41 -22.93 -13.37
C GLU A 295 3.05 -23.69 -12.07
N ALA A 296 2.91 -22.96 -10.96
CA ALA A 296 2.46 -23.49 -9.68
C ALA A 296 0.92 -23.59 -9.54
N ASN A 297 0.16 -23.22 -10.58
CA ASN A 297 -1.31 -23.14 -10.59
C ASN A 297 -1.90 -22.16 -9.57
N LEU A 298 -1.17 -21.09 -9.24
CA LEU A 298 -1.72 -19.97 -8.47
C LEU A 298 -2.39 -18.98 -9.42
N PRO A 299 -3.52 -18.34 -9.02
CA PRO A 299 -4.12 -17.29 -9.83
C PRO A 299 -3.15 -16.10 -9.96
N THR A 300 -2.97 -15.57 -11.16
CA THR A 300 -2.13 -14.41 -11.44
C THR A 300 -2.95 -13.20 -11.86
N VAL A 301 -2.49 -12.02 -11.46
CA VAL A 301 -3.13 -10.74 -11.81
C VAL A 301 -2.07 -9.78 -12.31
N ALA A 302 -2.27 -9.30 -13.54
CA ALA A 302 -1.43 -8.32 -14.20
C ALA A 302 -1.69 -6.91 -13.64
N GLU A 303 -0.65 -6.27 -13.11
CA GLU A 303 -0.67 -4.90 -12.58
C GLU A 303 -0.06 -3.88 -13.56
N ALA A 304 -0.71 -2.73 -13.70
CA ALA A 304 -0.10 -1.53 -14.27
C ALA A 304 -0.04 -0.38 -13.26
N PHE A 305 0.74 0.66 -13.58
CA PHE A 305 0.99 1.81 -12.71
C PHE A 305 0.64 3.09 -13.45
N ALA A 306 -0.31 3.86 -12.91
CA ALA A 306 -0.83 5.06 -13.57
C ALA A 306 0.25 6.14 -13.80
N ASP A 307 1.15 6.29 -12.84
CA ASP A 307 2.10 7.41 -12.72
C ASP A 307 3.56 6.99 -12.92
N ARG A 308 3.83 5.76 -13.37
CA ARG A 308 5.20 5.28 -13.61
C ARG A 308 5.52 5.24 -15.10
N ALA A 309 6.76 5.61 -15.42
CA ALA A 309 7.30 5.41 -16.75
C ALA A 309 7.71 3.94 -16.95
N TYR A 310 7.52 3.46 -18.18
CA TYR A 310 7.86 2.11 -18.61
C TYR A 310 9.06 2.14 -19.54
N THR A 311 9.87 1.08 -19.52
CA THR A 311 10.86 0.79 -20.55
C THR A 311 10.18 0.09 -21.73
N PRO A 312 10.83 0.03 -22.92
CA PRO A 312 10.29 -0.70 -24.08
C PRO A 312 10.07 -2.19 -23.82
N GLU A 313 10.79 -2.76 -22.85
CA GLU A 313 10.65 -4.15 -22.41
C GLU A 313 9.49 -4.35 -21.40
N GLY A 314 8.68 -3.33 -21.14
CA GLY A 314 7.55 -3.41 -20.22
C GLY A 314 7.92 -3.31 -18.74
N ARG A 315 9.18 -2.98 -18.41
CA ARG A 315 9.64 -2.81 -17.03
C ARG A 315 9.36 -1.40 -16.52
N LEU A 316 9.28 -1.23 -15.21
CA LEU A 316 9.21 0.10 -14.63
C LEU A 316 10.59 0.76 -14.64
N VAL A 317 10.65 2.01 -15.10
CA VAL A 317 11.86 2.83 -15.02
C VAL A 317 12.23 3.03 -13.55
N SER A 318 13.51 2.83 -13.21
CA SER A 318 14.03 3.03 -11.85
C SER A 318 13.70 4.41 -11.33
N ARG A 319 13.21 4.52 -10.07
CA ARG A 319 12.89 5.81 -9.43
C ARG A 319 14.07 6.77 -9.32
N ARG A 320 15.30 6.30 -9.55
CA ARG A 320 16.52 7.14 -9.56
C ARG A 320 16.72 7.87 -10.88
N GLU A 321 16.05 7.44 -11.95
CA GLU A 321 16.18 8.03 -13.26
C GLU A 321 15.23 9.24 -13.43
N PRO A 322 15.66 10.29 -14.14
CA PRO A 322 14.78 11.38 -14.53
C PRO A 322 13.56 10.86 -15.33
N GLY A 323 12.38 11.38 -15.03
CA GLY A 323 11.14 10.99 -15.73
C GLY A 323 10.54 9.65 -15.29
N ALA A 324 11.10 8.98 -14.28
CA ALA A 324 10.57 7.70 -13.78
C ALA A 324 9.15 7.78 -13.16
N VAL A 325 8.78 8.97 -12.70
CA VAL A 325 7.47 9.30 -12.15
C VAL A 325 6.85 10.43 -12.97
N ILE A 326 5.59 10.25 -13.35
CA ILE A 326 4.82 11.19 -14.15
C ILE A 326 4.01 12.06 -13.19
N HIS A 327 4.31 13.35 -13.15
CA HIS A 327 3.67 14.30 -12.21
C HIS A 327 2.47 15.04 -12.81
N ASP A 328 2.37 15.10 -14.13
CA ASP A 328 1.26 15.77 -14.80
C ASP A 328 -0.02 14.93 -14.70
N ALA A 329 -1.02 15.45 -14.01
CA ALA A 329 -2.22 14.72 -13.67
C ALA A 329 -3.09 14.40 -14.89
N ASP A 330 -3.16 15.29 -15.88
CA ASP A 330 -3.90 15.04 -17.12
C ASP A 330 -3.26 13.91 -17.92
N THR A 331 -1.92 13.89 -17.98
CA THR A 331 -1.16 12.79 -18.58
C THR A 331 -1.43 11.47 -17.87
N VAL A 332 -1.43 11.44 -16.54
CA VAL A 332 -1.71 10.22 -15.76
C VAL A 332 -3.14 9.70 -16.00
N VAL A 333 -4.14 10.60 -16.02
CA VAL A 333 -5.53 10.23 -16.32
C VAL A 333 -5.66 9.64 -17.72
N ALA A 334 -5.14 10.34 -18.74
CA ALA A 334 -5.22 9.88 -20.12
C ALA A 334 -4.54 8.52 -20.33
N ARG A 335 -3.38 8.31 -19.69
CA ARG A 335 -2.67 7.02 -19.71
C ARG A 335 -3.45 5.92 -19.01
N SER A 336 -4.07 6.22 -17.88
CA SER A 336 -4.88 5.25 -17.13
C SER A 336 -6.08 4.76 -17.95
N VAL A 337 -6.77 5.70 -18.60
CA VAL A 337 -7.87 5.38 -19.52
C VAL A 337 -7.36 4.54 -20.69
N ARG A 338 -6.25 4.94 -21.33
CA ARG A 338 -5.65 4.20 -22.44
C ARG A 338 -5.23 2.77 -22.06
N MET A 339 -4.63 2.59 -20.89
CA MET A 339 -4.26 1.27 -20.38
C MET A 339 -5.48 0.38 -20.21
N ALA A 340 -6.59 0.94 -19.72
CA ALA A 340 -7.85 0.23 -19.65
C ALA A 340 -8.34 -0.07 -21.07
N THR A 341 -8.77 0.95 -21.82
CA THR A 341 -9.55 0.80 -23.06
C THR A 341 -8.79 0.13 -24.19
N ASP A 342 -7.51 0.48 -24.36
CA ASP A 342 -6.71 0.06 -25.50
C ASP A 342 -5.74 -1.07 -25.13
N GLY A 343 -5.58 -1.34 -23.83
CA GLY A 343 -4.63 -2.33 -23.32
C GLY A 343 -3.16 -1.93 -23.52
N THR A 344 -2.85 -0.66 -23.81
CA THR A 344 -1.48 -0.21 -24.15
C THR A 344 -1.00 0.96 -23.30
N VAL A 345 0.32 1.11 -23.19
CA VAL A 345 0.95 2.29 -22.58
C VAL A 345 2.18 2.72 -23.39
N THR A 346 2.41 4.03 -23.46
CA THR A 346 3.65 4.57 -24.06
C THR A 346 4.80 4.52 -23.06
N ALA A 347 5.89 3.87 -23.47
CA ALA A 347 7.17 3.82 -22.78
C ALA A 347 7.92 5.16 -22.86
N ILE A 348 9.01 5.26 -22.10
CA ILE A 348 9.79 6.50 -21.96
C ILE A 348 10.47 6.96 -23.26
N ASP A 349 10.68 6.05 -24.21
CA ASP A 349 11.25 6.34 -25.53
C ASP A 349 10.18 6.63 -26.61
N GLY A 350 8.89 6.59 -26.24
CA GLY A 350 7.77 6.80 -27.15
C GLY A 350 7.22 5.54 -27.79
N THR A 351 7.79 4.35 -27.54
CA THR A 351 7.23 3.08 -28.02
C THR A 351 5.94 2.74 -27.27
N ASP A 352 4.95 2.18 -27.97
CA ASP A 352 3.76 1.65 -27.33
C ASP A 352 3.98 0.16 -26.98
N ILE A 353 3.71 -0.18 -25.72
CA ILE A 353 3.85 -1.53 -25.19
C ILE A 353 2.49 -2.10 -24.75
N ASP A 354 2.32 -3.41 -24.88
CA ASP A 354 1.14 -4.13 -24.40
C ASP A 354 1.15 -4.16 -22.86
N ALA A 355 0.05 -3.73 -22.25
CA ALA A 355 -0.10 -3.60 -20.80
C ALA A 355 -1.24 -4.47 -20.26
N ARG A 356 -2.40 -4.44 -20.94
CA ARG A 356 -3.67 -5.15 -20.59
C ARG A 356 -3.83 -5.47 -19.09
N PRO A 357 -3.77 -4.46 -18.21
CA PRO A 357 -3.80 -4.71 -16.77
C PRO A 357 -5.18 -5.17 -16.33
N ARG A 358 -5.21 -6.04 -15.33
CA ARG A 358 -6.43 -6.34 -14.56
C ARG A 358 -6.56 -5.46 -13.32
N SER A 359 -5.47 -4.82 -12.89
CA SER A 359 -5.44 -3.91 -11.76
C SER A 359 -4.50 -2.74 -12.05
N LEU A 360 -4.92 -1.53 -11.68
CA LEU A 360 -4.17 -0.29 -11.86
C LEU A 360 -3.79 0.29 -10.49
N CYS A 361 -2.48 0.40 -10.25
CA CYS A 361 -1.90 0.96 -9.04
C CYS A 361 -1.93 2.48 -9.05
N LEU A 362 -2.47 3.05 -7.97
CA LEU A 362 -2.48 4.48 -7.65
C LEU A 362 -1.59 4.72 -6.43
N HIS A 363 -0.51 5.48 -6.57
CA HIS A 363 0.36 5.80 -5.44
C HIS A 363 -0.29 6.83 -4.51
N GLY A 364 -0.16 6.60 -3.20
CA GLY A 364 -0.69 7.47 -2.14
C GLY A 364 0.34 8.39 -1.47
N ASP A 365 1.63 8.19 -1.74
CA ASP A 365 2.77 8.72 -0.97
C ASP A 365 3.24 10.12 -1.43
N THR A 366 2.57 10.72 -2.42
CA THR A 366 2.95 12.01 -3.00
C THR A 366 1.92 13.09 -2.70
N ALA A 367 2.35 14.35 -2.57
CA ALA A 367 1.41 15.47 -2.38
C ALA A 367 0.40 15.54 -3.54
N GLY A 368 -0.89 15.60 -3.22
CA GLY A 368 -1.98 15.58 -4.21
C GLY A 368 -2.36 14.20 -4.74
N ALA A 369 -1.78 13.11 -4.21
CA ALA A 369 -2.07 11.74 -4.64
C ALA A 369 -3.56 11.37 -4.58
N VAL A 370 -4.27 11.75 -3.51
CA VAL A 370 -5.71 11.48 -3.38
C VAL A 370 -6.51 12.17 -4.48
N ASP A 371 -6.21 13.43 -4.79
CA ASP A 371 -6.91 14.17 -5.84
C ASP A 371 -6.60 13.59 -7.23
N LEU A 372 -5.36 13.15 -7.46
CA LEU A 372 -5.01 12.43 -8.67
C LEU A 372 -5.77 11.09 -8.78
N ALA A 373 -5.83 10.31 -7.71
CA ALA A 373 -6.56 9.05 -7.67
C ALA A 373 -8.05 9.25 -7.99
N ARG A 374 -8.68 10.30 -7.42
CA ARG A 374 -10.06 10.68 -7.75
C ARG A 374 -10.23 11.01 -9.22
N ARG A 375 -9.32 11.79 -9.80
CA ARG A 375 -9.35 12.13 -11.24
C ARG A 375 -9.20 10.90 -12.13
N VAL A 376 -8.32 9.97 -11.76
CA VAL A 376 -8.15 8.70 -12.49
C VAL A 376 -9.44 7.87 -12.42
N ARG A 377 -10.03 7.71 -11.23
CA ARG A 377 -11.31 7.02 -11.05
C ARG A 377 -12.40 7.64 -11.92
N THR A 378 -12.56 8.97 -11.89
CA THR A 378 -13.53 9.68 -12.71
C THR A 378 -13.28 9.46 -14.21
N GLY A 379 -12.04 9.62 -14.68
CA GLY A 379 -11.70 9.42 -16.08
C GLY A 379 -12.01 8.00 -16.59
N LEU A 380 -11.77 6.98 -15.77
CA LEU A 380 -12.11 5.58 -16.09
C LEU A 380 -13.63 5.37 -16.18
N LEU A 381 -14.38 5.89 -15.21
CA LEU A 381 -15.85 5.79 -15.21
C LEU A 381 -16.48 6.53 -16.40
N ASP A 382 -15.98 7.73 -16.72
CA ASP A 382 -16.43 8.53 -17.86
C ASP A 382 -16.13 7.82 -19.21
N ALA A 383 -15.08 6.99 -19.25
CA ALA A 383 -14.73 6.14 -20.39
C ALA A 383 -15.53 4.82 -20.45
N GLY A 384 -16.46 4.58 -19.51
CA GLY A 384 -17.30 3.39 -19.47
C GLY A 384 -16.63 2.14 -18.88
N VAL A 385 -15.51 2.30 -18.16
CA VAL A 385 -14.83 1.21 -17.45
C VAL A 385 -15.58 0.92 -16.15
N GLU A 386 -15.95 -0.34 -15.93
CA GLU A 386 -16.50 -0.81 -14.66
C GLU A 386 -15.36 -1.00 -13.65
N LEU A 387 -15.54 -0.51 -12.42
CA LEU A 387 -14.53 -0.65 -11.37
C LEU A 387 -14.98 -1.66 -10.32
N ALA A 388 -14.26 -2.76 -10.21
CA ALA A 388 -14.54 -3.81 -9.24
C ALA A 388 -13.24 -4.50 -8.77
N PRO A 389 -13.19 -5.00 -7.53
CA PRO A 389 -12.05 -5.77 -7.06
C PRO A 389 -11.89 -7.05 -7.87
N PHE A 390 -10.64 -7.47 -8.10
CA PHE A 390 -10.34 -8.72 -8.80
C PHE A 390 -10.42 -9.97 -7.91
N ALA A 391 -10.51 -9.82 -6.57
CA ALA A 391 -10.38 -10.89 -5.56
C ALA A 391 -11.41 -10.83 -4.41
#